data_AF-A0A1G2XTR2-F1
#
_entry.id   AF-A0A1G2XTR2-F1
#
_cell.length_a   1.000
_cell.length_b   1.000
_cell.length_c   1.000
_cell.angle_alpha   90.00
_cell.angle_beta   90.00
_cell.angle_gamma   90.00
#
_symmetry.space_group_name_H-M   'P 1'
#
loop_
_entity.id
_entity.type
_entity.pdbx_description
1 polymer ?
#
loop_
_entity_poly.entity_id
_entity_poly.type
_entity_poly.pdbx_seq_one_letter_code
_entity_poly.pdbx_strand_id
1 'polypeptide(L)'
;MTFDDMRFWGQGTWSDNTFCAWPQSKRQHPMKGDNCGFLGCYFNDDGINSMHDEFFAPMSAEVPAILNLAREEAPDMAVSLHSHHVAPVPVCPVYVPQEIKHDIKQLSVNYAKIMKRHNLPTWKFEYVYEKGKVPPTFNLVSALYHVSGAKSFHFECPHGIVHEDTPTFSMDDILEMQLGLYEAMMNYELNDGSK
;
A
#
# COMPACT_ATOMS: atom_id res chain seq x y z
N MET A 1 -5.74 -13.76 17.67
CA MET A 1 -5.62 -12.32 17.41
C MET A 1 -6.95 -11.86 16.84
N THR A 2 -7.57 -10.87 17.44
CA THR A 2 -8.81 -10.24 17.02
C THR A 2 -8.53 -9.07 16.08
N PHE A 3 -9.56 -8.51 15.44
CA PHE A 3 -9.42 -7.28 14.67
C PHE A 3 -8.96 -6.09 15.53
N ASP A 4 -9.40 -6.03 16.79
CA ASP A 4 -8.99 -4.99 17.74
C ASP A 4 -7.51 -5.09 18.11
N ASP A 5 -7.00 -6.32 18.24
CA ASP A 5 -5.56 -6.54 18.42
C ASP A 5 -4.78 -5.97 17.23
N MET A 6 -5.24 -6.21 15.99
CA MET A 6 -4.60 -5.65 14.78
C MET A 6 -4.62 -4.13 14.80
N ARG A 7 -5.75 -3.52 15.16
CA ARG A 7 -5.84 -2.05 15.24
C ARG A 7 -4.92 -1.49 16.32
N PHE A 8 -4.86 -2.12 17.49
CA PHE A 8 -3.97 -1.72 18.56
C PHE A 8 -2.50 -1.77 18.10
N TRP A 9 -2.03 -2.93 17.63
CA TRP A 9 -0.63 -3.14 17.26
C TRP A 9 -0.24 -2.41 15.98
N GLY A 10 -1.15 -2.27 15.02
CA GLY A 10 -0.90 -1.62 13.74
C GLY A 10 -1.06 -0.10 13.81
N GLN A 11 -2.24 0.37 14.22
CA GLN A 11 -2.62 1.78 14.11
C GLN A 11 -2.28 2.60 15.35
N GLY A 12 -2.22 1.96 16.52
CA GLY A 12 -1.99 2.63 17.80
C GLY A 12 -3.25 3.16 18.47
N THR A 13 -3.05 3.93 19.54
CA THR A 13 -4.08 4.56 20.35
C THR A 13 -3.78 6.02 20.63
N TRP A 14 -4.84 6.80 20.86
CA TRP A 14 -4.74 8.10 21.50
C TRP A 14 -4.50 7.94 23.01
N SER A 15 -4.16 9.03 23.68
CA SER A 15 -3.88 9.07 25.12
C SER A 15 -5.08 8.67 25.99
N ASP A 16 -6.29 8.70 25.43
CA ASP A 16 -7.54 8.23 26.07
C ASP A 16 -7.84 6.74 25.81
N ASN A 17 -6.88 6.01 25.22
CA ASN A 17 -6.97 4.60 24.80
C ASN A 17 -7.95 4.30 23.66
N THR A 18 -8.51 5.30 22.98
CA THR A 18 -9.28 5.07 21.76
C THR A 18 -8.35 4.82 20.57
N PHE A 19 -8.77 3.98 19.62
CA PHE A 19 -7.92 3.64 18.46
C PHE A 19 -7.70 4.84 17.55
N CYS A 20 -6.47 4.93 17.00
CA CYS A 20 -6.14 5.84 15.91
C CYS A 20 -6.71 5.30 14.59
N ALA A 21 -8.04 5.21 14.49
CA ALA A 21 -8.73 4.69 13.32
C ALA A 21 -8.38 5.46 12.05
N TRP A 22 -8.59 4.84 10.89
CA TRP A 22 -8.55 5.53 9.61
C TRP A 22 -9.83 6.39 9.43
N PRO A 23 -9.73 7.63 8.89
CA PRO A 23 -8.53 8.34 8.42
C PRO A 23 -7.84 9.18 9.50
N GLN A 24 -8.33 9.17 10.75
CA GLN A 24 -7.88 10.06 11.82
C GLN A 24 -6.39 9.89 12.16
N SER A 25 -5.85 8.68 12.07
CA SER A 25 -4.42 8.38 12.24
C SER A 25 -3.51 9.11 11.25
N LYS A 26 -4.05 9.64 10.14
CA LYS A 26 -3.28 10.37 9.13
C LYS A 26 -3.36 11.89 9.28
N ARG A 27 -4.09 12.40 10.29
CA ARG A 27 -4.26 13.86 10.51
C ARG A 27 -3.13 14.51 11.29
N GLN A 28 -2.36 13.71 12.04
CA GLN A 28 -1.23 14.17 12.84
C GLN A 28 0.02 13.46 12.34
N HIS A 29 1.01 14.23 11.93
CA HIS A 29 2.28 13.73 11.41
C HIS A 29 3.39 14.74 11.76
N PRO A 30 4.40 14.39 12.58
CA PRO A 30 4.59 13.09 13.23
C PRO A 30 3.51 12.78 14.28
N MET A 31 3.23 11.50 14.48
CA MET A 31 2.36 10.95 15.52
C MET A 31 3.07 10.98 16.89
N LYS A 32 3.28 12.19 17.41
CA LYS A 32 3.95 12.48 18.69
C LYS A 32 3.19 13.53 19.49
N GLY A 33 3.36 13.52 20.81
CA GLY A 33 2.79 14.50 21.74
C GLY A 33 1.95 13.86 22.83
N ASP A 34 1.47 14.67 23.78
CA ASP A 34 0.73 14.20 24.96
C ASP A 34 -0.60 13.52 24.63
N ASN A 35 -1.12 13.73 23.42
CA ASN A 35 -2.37 13.12 22.94
C ASN A 35 -2.16 11.73 22.30
N CYS A 36 -0.91 11.29 22.10
CA CYS A 36 -0.58 9.97 21.59
C CYS A 36 -0.40 8.99 22.76
N GLY A 37 -1.08 7.84 22.69
CA GLY A 37 -0.94 6.76 23.67
C GLY A 37 0.11 5.76 23.19
N PHE A 38 -0.35 4.66 22.58
CA PHE A 38 0.50 3.67 21.95
C PHE A 38 0.67 3.97 20.46
N LEU A 39 1.89 3.95 19.92
CA LEU A 39 2.15 4.40 18.55
C LEU A 39 1.67 3.40 17.47
N GLY A 40 1.82 2.10 17.71
CA GLY A 40 1.59 1.06 16.70
C GLY A 40 2.67 1.02 15.61
N CYS A 41 2.60 0.00 14.75
CA CYS A 41 3.60 -0.29 13.71
C CYS A 41 3.41 0.51 12.41
N TYR A 42 2.41 1.37 12.32
CA TYR A 42 2.24 2.29 11.17
C TYR A 42 3.32 3.37 11.11
N PHE A 43 4.02 3.62 12.20
CA PHE A 43 4.98 4.70 12.32
C PHE A 43 6.34 4.15 12.77
N ASN A 44 7.42 4.81 12.39
CA ASN A 44 8.74 4.57 12.99
C ASN A 44 8.83 5.21 14.39
N ASP A 45 9.98 5.06 15.05
CA ASP A 45 10.22 5.62 16.40
C ASP A 45 10.08 7.15 16.46
N ASP A 46 10.16 7.81 15.31
CA ASP A 46 9.95 9.24 15.18
C ASP A 46 8.48 9.66 14.95
N GLY A 47 7.55 8.71 14.99
CA GLY A 47 6.14 8.95 14.75
C GLY A 47 5.83 9.21 13.27
N ILE A 48 6.73 8.85 12.36
CA ILE A 48 6.60 9.07 10.92
C ILE A 48 6.08 7.82 10.24
N ASN A 49 5.03 7.97 9.43
CA ASN A 49 4.55 6.90 8.58
C ASN A 49 5.27 6.99 7.23
N SER A 50 6.19 6.07 6.94
CA SER A 50 7.02 6.14 5.73
C SER A 50 6.24 6.12 4.40
N MET A 51 5.02 5.57 4.38
CA MET A 51 4.14 5.64 3.22
C MET A 51 3.64 7.08 2.96
N HIS A 52 3.57 7.91 4.00
CA HIS A 52 3.06 9.29 3.98
C HIS A 52 4.06 10.32 4.55
N ASP A 53 5.35 10.06 4.40
CA ASP A 53 6.41 10.94 4.89
C ASP A 53 6.45 12.30 4.16
N GLU A 54 7.27 13.22 4.65
CA GLU A 54 7.81 14.33 3.89
C GLU A 54 8.79 13.79 2.83
N PHE A 55 8.51 14.02 1.54
CA PHE A 55 9.30 13.47 0.41
C PHE A 55 10.20 14.51 -0.28
N PHE A 56 10.37 15.70 0.31
CA PHE A 56 11.22 16.75 -0.24
C PHE A 56 12.40 17.06 0.68
N ALA A 57 12.16 17.67 1.85
CA ALA A 57 13.15 17.83 2.92
C ALA A 57 12.55 18.51 4.16
N PRO A 58 12.88 18.06 5.39
CA PRO A 58 13.65 16.85 5.70
C PRO A 58 12.78 15.58 5.65
N MET A 59 13.30 14.51 5.07
CA MET A 59 12.70 13.17 5.11
C MET A 59 13.04 12.45 6.42
N SER A 60 12.29 11.40 6.79
CA SER A 60 12.72 10.41 7.79
C SER A 60 13.99 9.67 7.34
N ALA A 61 14.56 8.83 8.19
CA ALA A 61 15.79 8.09 7.86
C ALA A 61 15.55 6.99 6.81
N GLU A 62 14.36 6.40 6.77
CA GLU A 62 14.02 5.24 5.95
C GLU A 62 13.76 5.63 4.49
N VAL A 63 13.07 6.75 4.26
CA VAL A 63 12.64 7.17 2.92
C VAL A 63 13.82 7.47 1.97
N PRO A 64 14.89 8.18 2.38
CA PRO A 64 16.07 8.38 1.55
C PRO A 64 16.68 7.07 1.06
N ALA A 65 16.75 6.04 1.91
CA ALA A 65 17.30 4.75 1.52
C ALA A 65 16.47 4.09 0.41
N ILE A 66 15.14 4.10 0.54
CA ILE A 66 14.21 3.57 -0.46
C ILE A 66 14.30 4.34 -1.79
N LEU A 67 14.26 5.68 -1.73
CA LEU A 67 14.29 6.52 -2.93
C LEU A 67 15.65 6.51 -3.63
N ASN A 68 16.75 6.39 -2.88
CA ASN A 68 18.09 6.26 -3.46
C ASN A 68 18.22 4.92 -4.19
N LEU A 69 17.78 3.82 -3.58
CA LEU A 69 17.79 2.51 -4.24
C LEU A 69 16.99 2.53 -5.54
N ALA A 70 15.78 3.09 -5.54
CA ALA A 70 14.97 3.20 -6.74
C ALA A 70 15.63 4.07 -7.83
N ARG A 71 16.34 5.13 -7.44
CA ARG A 71 17.07 6.00 -8.37
C ARG A 71 18.29 5.32 -8.97
N GLU A 72 19.00 4.52 -8.18
CA GLU A 72 20.22 3.81 -8.58
C GLU A 72 19.91 2.60 -9.48
N GLU A 73 18.90 1.80 -9.10
CA GLU A 73 18.54 0.57 -9.81
C GLU A 73 17.55 0.80 -10.97
N ALA A 74 16.86 1.94 -11.00
CA ALA A 74 15.89 2.33 -12.03
C ALA A 74 14.93 1.18 -12.44
N PRO A 75 14.14 0.63 -11.50
CA PRO A 75 13.34 -0.56 -11.77
C PRO A 75 12.16 -0.25 -12.71
N ASP A 76 11.77 -1.23 -13.55
CA ASP A 76 10.58 -1.10 -14.40
C ASP A 76 9.28 -0.97 -13.58
N MET A 77 9.20 -1.71 -12.46
CA MET A 77 8.09 -1.67 -11.52
C MET A 77 8.59 -1.61 -10.07
N ALA A 78 7.85 -0.93 -9.21
CA ALA A 78 8.12 -0.89 -7.77
C ALA A 78 6.82 -1.09 -6.99
N VAL A 79 6.75 -2.11 -6.13
CA VAL A 79 5.54 -2.39 -5.34
C VAL A 79 5.79 -2.18 -3.85
N SER A 80 4.89 -1.45 -3.21
CA SER A 80 4.79 -1.38 -1.74
C SER A 80 3.76 -2.41 -1.28
N LEU A 81 4.17 -3.40 -0.49
CA LEU A 81 3.29 -4.48 -0.02
C LEU A 81 2.60 -4.07 1.28
N HIS A 82 1.27 -4.12 1.28
CA HIS A 82 0.41 -3.73 2.40
C HIS A 82 -0.50 -4.89 2.81
N SER A 83 -1.01 -4.78 4.04
CA SER A 83 -1.92 -5.76 4.61
C SER A 83 -3.29 -5.14 4.90
N HIS A 84 -4.34 -5.86 4.51
CA HIS A 84 -5.73 -5.40 4.59
C HIS A 84 -6.66 -6.54 5.02
N HIS A 85 -7.93 -6.24 5.28
CA HIS A 85 -8.91 -7.23 5.74
C HIS A 85 -9.75 -7.85 4.61
N VAL A 86 -9.53 -7.43 3.35
CA VAL A 86 -10.31 -7.88 2.17
C VAL A 86 -9.45 -8.66 1.17
N ALA A 87 -10.08 -9.18 0.12
CA ALA A 87 -9.41 -9.81 -1.01
C ALA A 87 -8.35 -8.88 -1.65
N PRO A 88 -7.31 -9.46 -2.27
CA PRO A 88 -6.15 -8.70 -2.71
C PRO A 88 -6.41 -7.81 -3.93
N VAL A 89 -5.70 -6.68 -4.02
CA VAL A 89 -5.80 -5.76 -5.17
C VAL A 89 -4.58 -4.83 -5.30
N PRO A 90 -4.04 -4.65 -6.53
CA PRO A 90 -3.19 -3.50 -6.83
C PRO A 90 -4.00 -2.21 -6.72
N VAL A 91 -3.53 -1.23 -5.96
CA VAL A 91 -4.25 0.03 -5.78
C VAL A 91 -3.74 1.07 -6.78
N CYS A 92 -4.66 1.88 -7.31
CA CYS A 92 -4.35 2.94 -8.24
C CYS A 92 -3.39 3.97 -7.60
N PRO A 93 -2.20 4.20 -8.17
CA PRO A 93 -1.31 5.25 -7.69
C PRO A 93 -1.92 6.63 -7.95
N VAL A 94 -1.51 7.60 -7.14
CA VAL A 94 -1.95 9.00 -7.22
C VAL A 94 -0.80 9.91 -7.60
N TYR A 95 -1.09 11.09 -8.14
CA TYR A 95 -0.10 12.07 -8.61
C TYR A 95 0.91 11.52 -9.63
N VAL A 96 0.49 10.56 -10.45
CA VAL A 96 1.22 10.03 -11.60
C VAL A 96 0.39 10.22 -12.89
N PRO A 97 1.00 10.16 -14.09
CA PRO A 97 0.27 10.25 -15.35
C PRO A 97 -0.83 9.21 -15.48
N GLN A 98 -1.83 9.51 -16.31
CA GLN A 98 -2.99 8.63 -16.51
C GLN A 98 -2.60 7.29 -17.13
N GLU A 99 -1.56 7.30 -17.97
CA GLU A 99 -0.96 6.14 -18.61
C GLU A 99 -0.45 5.16 -17.56
N ILE A 100 0.25 5.64 -16.53
CA ILE A 100 0.72 4.80 -15.42
C ILE A 100 -0.47 4.20 -14.66
N LYS A 101 -1.53 4.99 -14.41
CA LYS A 101 -2.76 4.47 -13.79
C LYS A 101 -3.42 3.39 -14.65
N HIS A 102 -3.37 3.54 -15.97
CA HIS A 102 -3.87 2.56 -16.92
C HIS A 102 -3.05 1.27 -16.88
N ASP A 103 -1.73 1.38 -16.81
CA ASP A 103 -0.82 0.24 -16.72
C ASP A 103 -1.10 -0.59 -15.46
N ILE A 104 -1.23 0.05 -14.31
CA ILE A 104 -1.58 -0.66 -13.06
C ILE A 104 -2.99 -1.28 -13.14
N LYS A 105 -3.92 -0.66 -13.88
CA LYS A 105 -5.22 -1.27 -14.16
C LYS A 105 -5.09 -2.55 -14.98
N GLN A 106 -4.23 -2.57 -16.01
CA GLN A 106 -4.00 -3.76 -16.83
C GLN A 106 -3.30 -4.86 -16.03
N LEU A 107 -2.31 -4.49 -15.21
CA LEU A 107 -1.70 -5.41 -14.24
C LEU A 107 -2.76 -6.03 -13.33
N SER A 108 -3.69 -5.23 -12.78
CA SER A 108 -4.78 -5.74 -11.95
C SER A 108 -5.70 -6.71 -12.70
N VAL A 109 -5.97 -6.48 -13.98
CA VAL A 109 -6.73 -7.43 -14.82
C VAL A 109 -5.97 -8.74 -15.01
N ASN A 110 -4.66 -8.68 -15.26
CA ASN A 110 -3.83 -9.87 -15.40
C ASN A 110 -3.72 -10.65 -14.09
N TYR A 111 -3.53 -9.95 -12.96
CA TYR A 111 -3.56 -10.54 -11.63
C TYR A 111 -4.88 -11.26 -11.34
N ALA A 112 -6.02 -10.65 -11.67
CA ALA A 112 -7.33 -11.29 -11.48
C ALA A 112 -7.50 -12.58 -12.33
N LYS A 113 -6.90 -12.64 -13.52
CA LYS A 113 -6.88 -13.88 -14.32
C LYS A 113 -6.06 -14.97 -13.62
N ILE A 114 -4.93 -14.62 -13.03
CA ILE A 114 -4.08 -15.54 -12.27
C ILE A 114 -4.88 -16.07 -11.07
N MET A 115 -5.40 -15.20 -10.21
CA MET A 115 -6.19 -15.61 -9.04
C MET A 115 -7.37 -16.52 -9.39
N LYS A 116 -8.05 -16.25 -10.51
CA LYS A 116 -9.12 -17.13 -11.01
C LYS A 116 -8.65 -18.56 -11.29
N ARG A 117 -7.43 -18.78 -11.80
CA ARG A 117 -6.87 -20.13 -12.02
C ARG A 117 -6.62 -20.87 -10.71
N HIS A 118 -6.31 -20.13 -9.63
CA HIS A 118 -6.11 -20.67 -8.29
C HIS A 118 -7.42 -20.76 -7.49
N ASN A 119 -8.57 -20.42 -8.09
CA ASN A 119 -9.88 -20.32 -7.41
C ASN A 119 -9.88 -19.33 -6.23
N LEU A 120 -9.07 -18.28 -6.32
CA LEU A 120 -8.95 -17.23 -5.30
C LEU A 120 -9.66 -15.95 -5.74
N PRO A 121 -10.25 -15.19 -4.80
CA PRO A 121 -10.91 -13.92 -5.13
C PRO A 121 -9.90 -12.79 -5.30
N THR A 122 -10.37 -11.71 -5.93
CA THR A 122 -9.69 -10.40 -5.95
C THR A 122 -10.67 -9.30 -5.60
N TRP A 123 -10.16 -8.20 -5.07
CA TRP A 123 -10.96 -6.99 -4.95
C TRP A 123 -10.96 -6.21 -6.26
N LYS A 124 -11.95 -5.33 -6.42
CA LYS A 124 -12.10 -4.53 -7.63
C LYS A 124 -11.12 -3.36 -7.59
N PHE A 125 -10.29 -3.25 -8.63
CA PHE A 125 -9.51 -2.03 -8.86
C PHE A 125 -10.43 -0.85 -9.18
N GLU A 126 -10.18 0.27 -8.53
CA GLU A 126 -10.88 1.53 -8.72
C GLU A 126 -9.91 2.64 -9.13
N TYR A 127 -10.30 3.44 -10.12
CA TYR A 127 -9.52 4.62 -10.49
C TYR A 127 -9.66 5.70 -9.42
N VAL A 128 -8.52 6.19 -8.95
CA VAL A 128 -8.44 7.34 -8.05
C VAL A 128 -8.04 8.57 -8.87
N TYR A 129 -8.81 9.65 -8.70
CA TYR A 129 -8.56 10.94 -9.33
C TYR A 129 -8.26 11.98 -8.24
N GLU A 130 -7.28 12.84 -8.49
CA GLU A 130 -6.80 13.90 -7.58
C GLU A 130 -7.79 15.07 -7.53
N LYS A 131 -9.01 14.83 -7.02
CA LYS A 131 -10.10 15.81 -6.97
C LYS A 131 -10.96 15.64 -5.73
N GLY A 132 -11.77 16.66 -5.44
CA GLY A 132 -12.77 16.64 -4.37
C GLY A 132 -12.41 17.52 -3.18
N LYS A 133 -13.23 17.46 -2.12
CA LYS A 133 -13.06 18.28 -0.90
C LYS A 133 -11.79 17.92 -0.12
N VAL A 134 -11.46 16.64 -0.10
CA VAL A 134 -10.22 16.11 0.46
C VAL A 134 -9.63 15.22 -0.64
N PRO A 135 -8.79 15.76 -1.53
CA PRO A 135 -8.14 14.96 -2.56
C PRO A 135 -7.21 13.94 -1.91
N PRO A 136 -6.86 12.84 -2.61
CA PRO A 136 -5.82 11.92 -2.16
C PRO A 136 -4.50 12.69 -1.94
N THR A 137 -3.63 12.17 -1.08
CA THR A 137 -2.32 12.79 -0.78
C THR A 137 -1.21 12.16 -1.60
N PHE A 138 -0.19 12.95 -1.93
CA PHE A 138 1.08 12.44 -2.43
C PHE A 138 1.69 11.47 -1.39
N ASN A 139 2.23 10.34 -1.85
CA ASN A 139 2.68 9.26 -0.98
C ASN A 139 3.92 8.55 -1.56
N LEU A 140 4.45 7.54 -0.86
CA LEU A 140 5.69 6.87 -1.22
C LEU A 140 5.69 6.31 -2.65
N VAL A 141 4.58 5.71 -3.10
CA VAL A 141 4.50 5.17 -4.47
C VAL A 141 4.47 6.31 -5.50
N SER A 142 3.88 7.46 -5.17
CA SER A 142 4.01 8.66 -5.99
C SER A 142 5.48 9.10 -6.08
N ALA A 143 6.17 9.17 -4.93
CA ALA A 143 7.59 9.56 -4.86
C ALA A 143 8.48 8.62 -5.68
N LEU A 144 8.27 7.31 -5.57
CA LEU A 144 8.98 6.29 -6.33
C LEU A 144 8.88 6.52 -7.85
N TYR A 145 7.68 6.79 -8.36
CA TYR A 145 7.50 7.13 -9.77
C TYR A 145 8.31 8.36 -10.18
N HIS A 146 8.25 9.43 -9.38
CA HIS A 146 8.92 10.70 -9.74
C HIS A 146 10.46 10.64 -9.64
N VAL A 147 11.03 9.72 -8.86
CA VAL A 147 12.50 9.58 -8.74
C VAL A 147 13.12 8.60 -9.73
N SER A 148 12.36 7.59 -10.20
CA SER A 148 12.91 6.52 -11.05
C SER A 148 12.15 6.27 -12.36
N GLY A 149 10.92 6.76 -12.49
CA GLY A 149 10.03 6.43 -13.61
C GLY A 149 9.34 5.07 -13.49
N ALA A 150 9.60 4.31 -12.42
CA ALA A 150 9.02 2.99 -12.21
C ALA A 150 7.49 3.02 -12.18
N LYS A 151 6.84 2.00 -12.76
CA LYS A 151 5.40 1.78 -12.60
C LYS A 151 5.13 1.36 -11.15
N SER A 152 4.93 2.35 -10.28
CA SER A 152 4.83 2.16 -8.85
C SER A 152 3.39 2.11 -8.34
N PHE A 153 3.14 1.22 -7.38
CA PHE A 153 1.82 1.04 -6.78
C PHE A 153 1.95 0.38 -5.40
N HIS A 154 0.88 0.44 -4.60
CA HIS A 154 0.78 -0.41 -3.43
C HIS A 154 -0.19 -1.55 -3.68
N PHE A 155 0.07 -2.68 -3.06
CA PHE A 155 -0.75 -3.87 -3.17
C PHE A 155 -1.32 -4.21 -1.80
N GLU A 156 -2.64 -4.21 -1.69
CA GLU A 156 -3.34 -4.63 -0.49
C GLU A 156 -3.57 -6.13 -0.55
N CYS A 157 -3.14 -6.86 0.48
CA CYS A 157 -3.27 -8.31 0.59
C CYS A 157 -3.92 -8.69 1.92
N PRO A 158 -4.79 -9.71 2.00
CA PRO A 158 -5.41 -10.09 3.26
C PRO A 158 -4.39 -10.45 4.35
N HIS A 159 -4.57 -9.94 5.56
CA HIS A 159 -3.75 -10.29 6.74
C HIS A 159 -4.19 -11.58 7.45
N GLY A 160 -5.27 -12.23 7.01
CA GLY A 160 -5.73 -13.52 7.57
C GLY A 160 -6.35 -13.44 8.97
N ILE A 161 -6.71 -12.24 9.43
CA ILE A 161 -7.39 -12.05 10.73
C ILE A 161 -8.89 -12.09 10.49
N VAL A 162 -9.60 -12.86 11.31
CA VAL A 162 -11.05 -13.01 11.23
C VAL A 162 -11.73 -11.66 11.46
N HIS A 163 -12.63 -11.31 10.54
CA HIS A 163 -13.48 -10.13 10.61
C HIS A 163 -14.91 -10.54 10.22
N GLU A 164 -15.92 -10.00 10.91
CA GLU A 164 -17.32 -10.47 10.77
C GLU A 164 -17.87 -10.30 9.34
N ASP A 165 -17.43 -9.25 8.65
CA ASP A 165 -17.95 -8.88 7.33
C ASP A 165 -17.08 -9.31 6.14
N THR A 166 -15.94 -9.98 6.37
CA THR A 166 -15.04 -10.35 5.27
C THR A 166 -14.56 -11.79 5.34
N PRO A 167 -14.33 -12.45 4.18
CA PRO A 167 -13.76 -13.78 4.15
C PRO A 167 -12.42 -13.81 4.89
N THR A 168 -12.23 -14.83 5.72
CA THR A 168 -10.91 -15.14 6.27
C THR A 168 -10.14 -15.99 5.28
N PHE A 169 -8.89 -15.63 5.04
CA PHE A 169 -7.99 -16.33 4.14
C PHE A 169 -6.97 -17.15 4.94
N SER A 170 -6.68 -18.36 4.49
CA SER A 170 -5.62 -19.17 5.06
C SER A 170 -4.25 -18.61 4.72
N MET A 171 -3.21 -19.08 5.42
CA MET A 171 -1.82 -18.69 5.09
C MET A 171 -1.43 -19.13 3.68
N ASP A 172 -1.91 -20.29 3.23
CA ASP A 172 -1.66 -20.78 1.87
C ASP A 172 -2.36 -19.89 0.83
N ASP A 173 -3.61 -19.47 1.09
CA ASP A 173 -4.30 -18.51 0.21
C ASP A 173 -3.51 -17.20 0.11
N ILE A 174 -3.06 -16.65 1.24
CA ILE A 174 -2.30 -15.39 1.28
C ILE A 174 -0.97 -15.53 0.53
N LEU A 175 -0.28 -16.67 0.70
CA LEU A 175 0.96 -16.95 -0.01
C LEU A 175 0.72 -17.00 -1.52
N GLU A 176 -0.29 -17.74 -1.98
CA GLU A 176 -0.66 -17.82 -3.39
C GLU A 176 -1.06 -16.45 -3.95
N MET A 177 -1.75 -15.62 -3.17
CA MET A 177 -2.10 -14.25 -3.56
C MET A 177 -0.89 -13.36 -3.78
N GLN A 178 0.15 -13.49 -2.94
CA GLN A 178 1.40 -12.72 -3.09
C GLN A 178 2.25 -13.28 -4.23
N LEU A 179 2.39 -14.60 -4.36
CA LEU A 179 3.14 -15.22 -5.45
C LEU A 179 2.51 -14.89 -6.81
N GLY A 180 1.18 -14.90 -6.89
CA GLY A 180 0.46 -14.50 -8.09
C GLY A 180 0.64 -13.02 -8.46
N LEU A 181 0.93 -12.14 -7.49
CA LEU A 181 1.28 -10.75 -7.78
C LEU A 181 2.63 -10.68 -8.51
N TYR A 182 3.65 -11.39 -8.00
CA TYR A 182 4.95 -11.43 -8.66
C TYR A 182 4.85 -12.04 -10.06
N GLU A 183 4.06 -13.11 -10.23
CA GLU A 183 3.76 -13.67 -11.56
C GLU A 183 3.10 -12.61 -12.47
N ALA A 184 2.11 -11.87 -11.96
CA ALA A 184 1.43 -10.82 -12.72
C ALA A 184 2.40 -9.73 -13.17
N MET A 185 3.28 -9.27 -12.28
CA MET A 185 4.27 -8.23 -12.55
C MET A 185 5.26 -8.69 -13.61
N MET A 186 5.86 -9.87 -13.44
CA MET A 186 6.80 -10.43 -14.42
C MET A 186 6.15 -10.64 -15.78
N ASN A 187 4.94 -11.21 -15.82
CA ASN A 187 4.22 -11.41 -17.08
C ASN A 187 3.87 -10.09 -17.77
N TYR A 188 3.50 -9.06 -17.00
CA TYR A 188 3.16 -7.75 -17.53
C TYR A 188 4.38 -7.11 -18.19
N GLU A 189 5.53 -7.04 -17.53
CA GLU A 189 6.74 -6.45 -18.12
C GLU A 189 7.32 -7.27 -19.26
N LEU A 190 7.29 -8.61 -19.19
CA LEU A 190 7.86 -9.47 -20.23
C LEU A 190 7.02 -9.55 -21.52
N ASN A 191 5.69 -9.40 -21.42
CA ASN A 191 4.80 -9.68 -22.55
C ASN A 191 3.98 -8.46 -23.01
N ASP A 192 3.62 -7.56 -22.10
CA ASP A 192 2.61 -6.52 -22.34
C ASP A 192 3.16 -5.09 -22.15
N GLY A 193 4.28 -4.91 -21.42
CA GLY A 193 4.69 -3.64 -20.82
C GLY A 193 5.86 -2.91 -21.48
N SER A 194 6.48 -3.47 -22.52
CA SER A 194 7.61 -2.85 -23.22
C SER A 194 7.22 -2.41 -24.64
N LYS A 195 6.55 -1.25 -24.76
CA LYS A 195 6.48 -0.45 -25.99
C LYS A 195 6.46 1.04 -25.67
#